data_AF-A0A9D9YMZ9-F1
#
_entry.id   AF-A0A9D9YMZ9-F1
#
_cell.length_a   1.000
_cell.length_b   1.000
_cell.length_c   1.000
_cell.angle_alpha   90.00
_cell.angle_beta   90.00
_cell.angle_gamma   90.00
#
_symmetry.space_group_name_H-M   'P 1'
#
loop_
_entity.id
_entity.type
_entity.pdbx_description
1 polymer ?
#
loop_
_entity_poly.entity_id
_entity_poly.type
_entity_poly.pdbx_seq_one_letter_code
_entity_poly.pdbx_strand_id
1 'polypeptide(L)' 'MTNLLLGFLPSGSEWIIIGLVVLLLFGGKKIPELMKGLGKGVKSFKDGVNEAKEEINKAKDEIDKPSDSAKSDSAKKD' A
#
# COMPACT_ATOMS: atom_id res chain seq x y z
N MET A 1 -41.18 13.75 5.32
CA MET A 1 -40.22 14.79 5.78
C MET A 1 -38.76 14.30 5.70
N THR A 2 -38.46 13.38 4.77
CA THR A 2 -37.11 12.81 4.53
C THR A 2 -36.60 13.12 3.12
N ASN A 3 -37.46 13.64 2.23
CA ASN A 3 -37.17 13.91 0.83
C ASN A 3 -36.35 15.21 0.61
N LEU A 4 -36.15 16.02 1.66
CA LEU A 4 -35.35 17.24 1.59
C LEU A 4 -33.84 16.94 1.58
N LEU A 5 -33.43 15.80 2.15
CA LEU A 5 -32.03 15.36 2.15
C LEU A 5 -31.64 14.67 0.83
N LEU A 6 -32.59 14.03 0.15
CA LEU A 6 -32.37 13.46 -1.19
C LEU A 6 -32.43 14.51 -2.32
N GLY A 7 -33.09 15.65 -2.12
CA GLY A 7 -33.06 16.79 -3.05
C GLY A 7 -31.79 17.65 -2.95
N PHE A 8 -30.98 17.42 -1.90
CA PHE A 8 -29.66 18.06 -1.71
C PHE A 8 -28.51 17.15 -2.20
N LEU A 9 -28.82 15.92 -2.60
CA LEU A 9 -27.86 15.05 -3.25
C LEU A 9 -27.72 15.51 -4.71
N PRO A 10 -26.55 16.05 -5.09
CA PRO A 10 -26.34 16.52 -6.45
C PRO A 10 -26.51 15.35 -7.42
N SER A 11 -27.43 15.50 -8.37
CA SER A 11 -27.90 14.45 -9.27
C SER A 11 -26.87 14.04 -10.34
N GLY A 12 -25.60 14.43 -10.16
CA GLY A 12 -24.47 14.19 -11.06
C GLY A 12 -23.95 15.48 -11.68
N SER A 13 -24.84 16.37 -12.12
CA SER A 13 -24.49 17.65 -12.75
C SER A 13 -23.74 18.61 -11.82
N GLU A 14 -24.13 18.68 -10.55
CA GLU A 14 -23.55 19.62 -9.61
C GLU A 14 -22.18 19.15 -9.11
N TRP A 15 -21.85 17.86 -9.21
CA TRP A 15 -20.46 17.38 -9.00
C TRP A 15 -19.49 18.01 -9.99
N ILE A 16 -19.92 18.25 -11.23
CA ILE A 16 -19.12 18.93 -12.25
C ILE A 16 -18.91 20.39 -11.84
N ILE A 17 -19.94 21.06 -11.31
CA ILE A 17 -19.86 22.45 -10.85
C ILE A 17 -18.92 22.56 -9.64
N ILE A 18 -19.05 21.67 -8.67
CA ILE A 18 -18.16 21.61 -7.49
C ILE A 18 -16.72 21.35 -7.94
N GLY A 19 -16.51 20.39 -8.86
CA GLY A 19 -15.21 20.12 -9.46
C GLY A 19 -14.62 21.34 -10.15
N LEU A 20 -15.43 22.10 -10.89
CA LEU A 20 -15.01 23.33 -11.57
C LEU A 20 -14.62 24.45 -10.60
N VAL A 21 -15.39 24.64 -9.51
CA VAL A 21 -15.05 25.61 -8.46
C VAL A 21 -13.74 25.24 -7.77
N VAL A 22 -13.55 23.97 -7.41
CA VAL A 22 -12.29 23.47 -6.86
C VAL A 22 -11.14 23.65 -7.86
N LEU A 23 -11.38 23.41 -9.16
CA LEU A 23 -10.40 23.63 -10.21
C LEU A 23 -10.02 25.10 -10.38
N LEU A 24 -10.96 26.03 -10.18
CA LEU A 24 -10.72 27.48 -10.20
C LEU A 24 -9.91 27.94 -8.98
N LEU A 25 -10.24 27.43 -7.78
CA LEU A 25 -9.56 27.80 -6.54
C LEU A 25 -8.13 27.23 -6.45
N PHE A 26 -7.95 25.97 -6.83
CA PHE A 26 -6.67 25.28 -6.74
C PHE A 26 -5.89 25.27 -8.06
N GLY A 27 -6.55 25.55 -9.19
CA GLY A 27 -5.97 25.46 -10.53
C GLY A 27 -5.91 24.02 -11.06
N GLY A 28 -6.03 23.87 -12.38
CA GLY A 28 -6.00 22.54 -13.03
C GLY A 28 -4.68 21.77 -12.92
N LYS A 29 -3.60 22.43 -12.53
CA LYS A 29 -2.27 21.80 -12.38
C LYS A 29 -2.03 21.18 -11.00
N LYS A 30 -2.70 21.67 -9.95
CA LYS A 30 -2.47 21.20 -8.56
C LYS A 30 -3.01 19.80 -8.32
N ILE A 31 -4.18 19.46 -8.84
CA ILE A 31 -4.75 18.11 -8.64
C ILE A 31 -3.88 17.00 -9.25
N PRO A 32 -3.41 17.10 -10.52
CA PRO A 32 -2.50 16.11 -11.09
C PRO A 32 -1.14 16.03 -10.38
N GLU A 33 -0.62 17.18 -9.91
CA GLU A 33 0.65 17.25 -9.17
C GLU A 33 0.55 16.53 -7.82
N LEU A 34 -0.53 16.77 -7.07
CA LEU A 34 -0.83 16.09 -5.81
C LEU A 34 -1.09 14.60 -6.01
N MET A 35 -1.86 14.20 -7.04
CA MET A 35 -2.10 12.79 -7.37
C MET A 35 -0.81 12.04 -7.71
N LYS A 36 0.11 12.68 -8.47
CA LYS A 36 1.42 12.10 -8.76
C LYS A 36 2.27 11.94 -7.50
N GLY A 37 2.24 12.94 -6.60
CA GLY A 37 2.94 12.87 -5.31
C GLY A 37 2.40 11.76 -4.41
N LEU A 38 1.07 11.70 -4.24
CA LEU A 38 0.39 10.67 -3.45
C LEU A 38 0.61 9.28 -4.04
N GLY A 39 0.50 9.13 -5.36
CA GLY A 39 0.70 7.84 -6.05
C GLY A 39 2.12 7.30 -5.88
N LYS A 40 3.14 8.16 -5.95
CA LYS A 40 4.52 7.78 -5.64
C LYS A 40 4.68 7.38 -4.16
N GLY A 41 4.11 8.14 -3.23
CA GLY A 41 4.16 7.83 -1.80
C GLY A 41 3.51 6.48 -1.46
N VAL A 42 2.32 6.21 -1.99
CA VAL A 42 1.63 4.93 -1.80
C VAL A 42 2.42 3.77 -2.42
N LYS A 43 3.03 3.97 -3.59
CA LYS A 43 3.88 2.96 -4.23
C LYS A 43 5.11 2.63 -3.37
N SER A 44 5.88 3.64 -2.96
CA SER A 44 7.06 3.44 -2.11
C SER A 44 6.71 2.81 -0.76
N PHE A 45 5.56 3.17 -0.18
CA PHE A 45 5.07 2.55 1.04
C PHE A 45 4.77 1.06 0.83
N LYS A 46 4.10 0.69 -0.25
CA LYS A 46 3.79 -0.70 -0.57
C LYS A 46 5.04 -1.52 -0.87
N ASP A 47 5.99 -0.95 -1.61
CA ASP A 47 7.27 -1.58 -1.92
C ASP A 47 8.04 -1.88 -0.63
N GLY A 48 8.17 -0.90 0.28
CA GLY A 48 8.84 -1.10 1.58
C GLY A 48 8.16 -2.11 2.50
N VAL A 49 6.81 -2.15 2.51
CA VAL A 49 6.06 -3.16 3.28
C VAL A 49 6.26 -4.57 2.73
N ASN A 50 6.35 -4.72 1.41
CA ASN A 50 6.60 -6.02 0.78
C ASN A 50 8.02 -6.52 1.08
N GLU A 51 9.02 -5.65 1.00
CA GLU A 51 10.41 -6.00 1.30
C GLU A 51 10.56 -6.42 2.78
N ALA A 52 9.96 -5.68 3.71
CA ALA A 52 9.91 -6.07 5.12
C ALA A 52 9.22 -7.42 5.34
N LYS A 53 8.16 -7.75 4.59
CA LYS A 53 7.50 -9.06 4.65
C LYS A 53 8.41 -10.18 4.13
N GLU A 54 9.13 -9.94 3.04
CA GLU A 54 10.07 -10.91 2.48
C GLU A 54 11.24 -11.18 3.44
N GLU A 55 11.79 -10.16 4.07
CA GLU A 55 12.83 -10.31 5.10
C GLU A 55 12.33 -11.11 6.30
N ILE A 56 11.12 -10.83 6.79
CA ILE A 56 10.51 -11.59 7.90
C ILE A 56 10.29 -13.07 7.51
N ASN A 57 9.86 -13.34 6.27
CA ASN A 57 9.66 -14.70 5.80
C ASN A 57 10.99 -15.45 5.66
N LYS A 58 12.03 -14.82 5.09
CA LYS A 58 13.36 -15.43 5.02
C LYS A 58 13.95 -15.70 6.41
N ALA A 59 13.79 -14.77 7.35
CA ALA A 59 14.24 -14.98 8.72
C ALA A 59 13.50 -16.14 9.40
N LYS A 60 12.20 -16.33 9.11
CA LYS A 60 11.46 -17.52 9.58
C LYS A 60 11.96 -18.82 8.95
N ASP A 61 12.23 -18.83 7.65
CA ASP A 61 12.75 -20.01 6.95
C ASP A 61 14.16 -20.41 7.42
N GLU A 62 14.98 -19.43 7.87
CA GLU A 62 16.29 -19.68 8.46
C GLU A 62 16.22 -20.21 9.90
N ILE A 63 15.19 -19.86 10.67
CA ILE A 63 14.99 -20.35 12.05
C ILE A 63 14.44 -21.79 12.07
N ASP A 64 13.71 -22.22 11.04
CA ASP A 64 13.14 -23.58 10.95
C ASP A 64 14.09 -24.62 10.33
N LYS A 65 15.34 -24.27 9.99
CA LYS A 65 16.34 -25.25 9.53
C LYS A 65 16.93 -25.99 10.74
N PRO A 66 16.65 -27.30 10.92
CA PRO A 66 17.24 -28.04 12.03
C PRO A 66 18.75 -28.14 11.81
N SER A 67 19.51 -27.83 12.85
CA SER A 67 20.94 -28.08 12.97
C SER A 67 21.23 -29.59 12.98
N ASP A 68 21.15 -30.25 11.82
CA ASP A 68 21.70 -31.59 11.61
C ASP A 68 23.09 -31.48 10.97
N SER A 69 24.08 -31.12 11.80
CA SER A 69 25.50 -31.32 11.47
C SER A 69 26.34 -31.52 12.74
N ALA A 70 25.94 -32.49 13.56
CA ALA A 70 26.78 -32.97 14.66
C ALA A 70 26.48 -34.44 15.02
N LYS A 71 26.89 -35.39 14.15
CA LYS A 71 27.38 -36.74 14.50
C LYS A 71 27.41 -37.66 13.27
N SER A 72 28.58 -37.79 12.64
CA SER A 72 28.98 -39.04 11.97
C SER A 72 30.49 -39.03 11.69
N ASP A 73 31.30 -39.03 12.75
CA ASP A 73 32.74 -39.34 12.65
C ASP A 73 33.18 -40.08 13.92
N SER A 74 32.75 -41.33 14.06
CA SER A 74 33.32 -42.29 15.00
C SER A 74 32.79 -43.70 14.75
N ALA A 75 33.30 -44.38 13.71
CA ALA A 75 33.36 -45.85 13.67
C ALA A 75 34.22 -46.33 12.48
N LYS A 76 35.55 -46.19 12.56
CA LYS A 76 36.47 -47.08 11.84
C LYS A 76 37.78 -47.27 12.61
N LYS A 77 37.71 -48.17 13.59
CA LYS A 77 38.80 -48.86 14.29
C LYS A 77 38.04 -49.97 15.05
N ASP A 78 38.18 -51.26 14.80
CA ASP A 78 39.30 -52.09 14.37
C ASP A 78 38.81 -53.22 13.45
#